data_AF-A0A3N2N6A7-F1
#
_entry.id   AF-A0A3N2N6A7-F1
#
_cell.length_a   1.000
_cell.length_b   1.000
_cell.length_c   1.000
_cell.angle_alpha   90.00
_cell.angle_beta   90.00
_cell.angle_gamma   90.00
#
_symmetry.space_group_name_H-M   'P 1'
#
loop_
_entity.id
_entity.type
_entity.pdbx_description
1 polymer ?
#
loop_
_entity_poly.entity_id
_entity_poly.type
_entity_poly.pdbx_seq_one_letter_code
_entity_poly.pdbx_strand_id
1 'polypeptide(L)'
;MKSVYRIFWITLIVMAYTAVASAQTVFSVEKISETEYIKAERECSRYNVISADSIADNDIVSMVLKESQTKFERLDSAWQQEIYDIYNNPDFGINKRWLKFLPELNLYGFIIPESPHDDAIWWFDSENGKYICSAACPTAVNTNGIYVSQVGYDCDWPLDLRFFRRKGNFIYEFESYKSLQYSGEGPYCQVDESGLRSIFWHDNNMLYLKTIDHNRQESVYLKIKVQQTVRDMLENVMPNEAVRPAPIKQ
;
A
#
# COMPACT_ATOMS: atom_id res chain seq x y z
N MET A 1 0.86 -31.49 44.81
CA MET A 1 1.55 -30.70 43.76
C MET A 1 1.56 -29.24 44.20
N LYS A 2 2.74 -28.64 44.45
CA LYS A 2 2.86 -27.30 45.05
C LYS A 2 2.22 -26.23 44.15
N SER A 3 1.48 -25.30 44.75
CA SER A 3 0.74 -24.20 44.08
C SER A 3 1.54 -23.45 43.01
N VAL A 4 2.86 -23.33 43.21
CA VAL A 4 3.83 -22.74 42.27
C VAL A 4 3.84 -23.45 40.89
N TYR A 5 3.75 -24.78 40.85
CA TYR A 5 3.68 -25.51 39.57
C TYR A 5 2.38 -25.23 38.83
N ARG A 6 1.26 -25.07 39.55
CA ARG A 6 -0.05 -24.78 38.96
C ARG A 6 -0.08 -23.40 38.30
N ILE A 7 0.49 -22.39 38.96
CA ILE A 7 0.63 -21.03 38.42
C ILE A 7 1.55 -21.04 37.20
N PHE A 8 2.70 -21.72 37.28
CA PHE A 8 3.63 -21.84 36.15
C PHE A 8 2.96 -22.45 34.90
N TRP A 9 2.18 -23.54 35.06
CA TRP A 9 1.45 -24.16 33.95
C TRP A 9 0.36 -23.26 33.38
N ILE A 10 -0.39 -22.54 34.23
CA ILE A 10 -1.38 -21.55 33.76
C ILE A 10 -0.69 -20.44 32.96
N THR A 11 0.45 -19.95 33.44
CA THR A 11 1.19 -18.88 32.74
C THR A 11 1.76 -19.37 31.40
N LEU A 12 2.26 -20.61 31.35
CA LEU A 12 2.80 -21.22 30.14
C LEU A 12 1.70 -21.53 29.12
N ILE A 13 0.52 -21.95 29.57
CA ILE A 13 -0.67 -22.12 28.73
C ILE A 13 -1.14 -20.76 28.20
N VAL A 14 -1.22 -19.73 29.05
CA VAL A 14 -1.59 -18.37 28.62
C VAL A 14 -0.57 -17.83 27.60
N MET A 15 0.73 -18.02 27.83
CA MET A 15 1.77 -17.62 26.88
C MET A 15 1.69 -18.39 25.56
N ALA A 16 1.37 -19.69 25.60
CA ALA A 16 1.14 -20.50 24.41
C ALA A 16 -0.11 -20.05 23.66
N TYR A 17 -1.21 -19.73 24.34
CA TYR A 17 -2.42 -19.19 23.71
C TYR A 17 -2.19 -17.79 23.13
N THR A 18 -1.41 -16.92 23.78
CA THR A 18 -1.03 -15.62 23.21
C THR A 18 -0.12 -15.78 21.99
N ALA A 19 0.79 -16.76 22.00
CA ALA A 19 1.65 -17.04 20.85
C ALA A 19 0.88 -17.68 19.68
N VAL A 20 -0.10 -18.55 19.97
CA VAL A 20 -0.97 -19.17 18.97
C VAL A 20 -1.98 -18.16 18.41
N ALA A 21 -2.51 -17.26 19.25
CA ALA A 21 -3.35 -16.15 18.78
C ALA A 21 -2.55 -15.09 18.02
N SER A 22 -1.28 -14.85 18.35
CA SER A 22 -0.39 -14.01 17.54
C SER A 22 0.06 -14.67 16.24
N ALA A 23 -0.17 -15.97 16.07
CA ALA A 23 0.10 -16.73 14.85
C ALA A 23 -1.15 -16.95 13.98
N GLN A 24 -2.31 -16.42 14.38
CA GLN A 24 -3.49 -16.40 13.52
C GLN A 24 -3.14 -15.51 12.32
N THR A 25 -3.08 -16.13 11.14
CA THR A 25 -2.49 -15.54 9.93
C THR A 25 -3.05 -14.15 9.68
N VAL A 26 -2.16 -13.15 9.83
CA VAL A 26 -2.42 -11.72 9.59
C VAL A 26 -2.80 -11.45 8.13
N PHE A 27 -2.62 -12.47 7.28
CA PHE A 27 -2.79 -12.43 5.85
C PHE A 27 -3.44 -13.72 5.34
N SER A 28 -4.50 -13.64 4.55
CA SER A 28 -5.12 -14.82 3.92
C SER A 28 -5.49 -14.54 2.47
N VAL A 29 -5.27 -15.52 1.60
CA VAL A 29 -5.62 -15.45 0.17
C VAL A 29 -6.62 -16.55 -0.16
N GLU A 30 -7.73 -16.17 -0.77
CA GLU A 30 -8.83 -17.06 -1.17
C GLU A 30 -9.12 -16.87 -2.66
N LYS A 31 -9.28 -17.98 -3.41
CA LYS A 31 -9.88 -17.93 -4.75
C LYS A 31 -11.39 -17.80 -4.60
N ILE A 32 -11.97 -16.81 -5.27
CA ILE A 32 -13.42 -16.55 -5.24
C ILE A 32 -14.02 -16.68 -6.63
N SER A 33 -15.36 -16.69 -6.67
CA SER A 33 -16.09 -16.66 -7.94
C SER A 33 -16.08 -15.27 -8.58
N GLU A 34 -16.23 -15.21 -9.90
CA GLU A 34 -16.45 -13.96 -10.63
C GLU A 34 -17.67 -13.19 -10.12
N THR A 35 -18.74 -13.90 -9.79
CA THR A 35 -19.96 -13.28 -9.25
C THR A 35 -19.70 -12.59 -7.91
N GLU A 36 -18.92 -13.20 -7.01
CA GLU A 36 -18.51 -12.55 -5.75
C GLU A 36 -17.62 -11.32 -6.02
N TYR A 37 -16.69 -11.43 -6.97
CA TYR A 37 -15.81 -10.33 -7.35
C TYR A 37 -16.57 -9.12 -7.90
N ILE A 38 -17.45 -9.34 -8.88
CA ILE A 38 -18.27 -8.27 -9.49
C ILE A 38 -19.19 -7.64 -8.45
N LYS A 39 -19.76 -8.43 -7.54
CA LYS A 39 -20.55 -7.90 -6.45
C LYS A 39 -19.72 -6.98 -5.55
N ALA A 40 -18.53 -7.43 -5.15
CA ALA A 40 -17.64 -6.63 -4.32
C ALA A 40 -17.19 -5.34 -5.03
N GLU A 41 -16.89 -5.36 -6.33
CA GLU A 41 -16.49 -4.17 -7.08
C GLU A 41 -17.59 -3.09 -7.08
N ARG A 42 -18.85 -3.51 -7.22
CA ARG A 42 -20.00 -2.59 -7.19
C ARG A 42 -20.25 -1.98 -5.82
N GLU A 43 -19.89 -2.71 -4.75
CA GLU A 43 -20.08 -2.30 -3.36
C GLU A 43 -18.84 -1.58 -2.80
N CYS A 44 -17.71 -1.57 -3.52
CA CYS A 44 -16.44 -1.11 -2.98
C CYS A 44 -16.39 0.40 -2.72
N SER A 45 -15.74 0.74 -1.61
CA SER A 45 -15.30 2.10 -1.31
C SER A 45 -14.26 2.55 -2.35
N ARG A 46 -14.40 3.77 -2.87
CA ARG A 46 -13.56 4.25 -3.98
C ARG A 46 -12.10 4.42 -3.56
N TYR A 47 -11.21 4.18 -4.53
CA TYR A 47 -9.79 4.54 -4.50
C TYR A 47 -9.66 6.06 -4.32
N ASN A 48 -9.17 6.51 -3.16
CA ASN A 48 -9.00 7.94 -2.84
C ASN A 48 -7.68 8.48 -3.41
N VAL A 49 -7.50 8.40 -4.73
CA VAL A 49 -6.39 9.06 -5.41
C VAL A 49 -6.92 10.18 -6.26
N ILE A 50 -6.56 11.39 -5.86
CA ILE A 50 -6.97 12.60 -6.54
C ILE A 50 -5.95 12.89 -7.63
N SER A 51 -6.43 12.93 -8.88
CA SER A 51 -5.61 13.29 -10.04
C SER A 51 -5.30 14.78 -10.04
N ALA A 52 -4.22 15.12 -10.74
CA ALA A 52 -3.71 16.48 -10.92
C ALA A 52 -4.79 17.55 -11.17
N ASP A 53 -5.76 17.27 -12.03
CA ASP A 53 -6.79 18.23 -12.45
C ASP A 53 -7.69 18.70 -11.30
N SER A 54 -7.81 17.89 -10.25
CA SER A 54 -8.63 18.19 -9.07
C SER A 54 -7.83 18.76 -7.90
N ILE A 55 -6.49 18.84 -8.02
CA ILE A 55 -5.64 19.41 -6.98
C ILE A 55 -5.65 20.94 -7.13
N ALA A 56 -5.99 21.68 -6.06
CA ALA A 56 -5.91 23.14 -6.09
C ALA A 56 -4.45 23.63 -6.14
N ASP A 57 -4.19 24.69 -6.90
CA ASP A 57 -2.88 25.34 -6.87
C ASP A 57 -2.66 26.04 -5.52
N ASN A 58 -1.51 25.78 -4.91
CA ASN A 58 -1.10 26.41 -3.67
C ASN A 58 0.44 26.37 -3.52
N ASP A 59 0.94 26.99 -2.45
CA ASP A 59 2.38 27.09 -2.18
C ASP A 59 3.03 25.71 -1.98
N ILE A 60 2.33 24.77 -1.35
CA ILE A 60 2.83 23.41 -1.12
C ILE A 60 2.98 22.67 -2.45
N VAL A 61 1.98 22.74 -3.33
CA VAL A 61 2.06 22.15 -4.68
C VAL A 61 3.24 22.74 -5.46
N SER A 62 3.43 24.06 -5.38
CA SER A 62 4.56 24.73 -6.05
C SER A 62 5.91 24.27 -5.48
N MET A 63 6.00 24.08 -4.16
CA MET A 63 7.20 23.53 -3.51
C MET A 63 7.49 22.10 -3.97
N VAL A 64 6.48 21.23 -4.00
CA VAL A 64 6.63 19.84 -4.44
C VAL A 64 7.11 19.78 -5.89
N LEU A 65 6.52 20.55 -6.79
CA LEU A 65 6.92 20.59 -8.20
C LEU A 65 8.38 21.07 -8.36
N LYS A 66 8.78 22.12 -7.63
CA LYS A 66 10.14 22.64 -7.68
C LYS A 66 11.17 21.66 -7.14
N GLU A 67 10.86 20.98 -6.03
CA GLU A 67 11.74 19.96 -5.45
C GLU A 67 11.86 18.76 -6.39
N SER A 68 10.75 18.30 -6.98
CA SER A 68 10.77 17.25 -8.02
C SER A 68 11.63 17.67 -9.23
N GLN A 69 11.53 18.92 -9.69
CA GLN A 69 12.37 19.40 -10.81
C GLN A 69 13.85 19.35 -10.44
N THR A 70 14.18 19.87 -9.26
CA THR A 70 15.55 19.88 -8.75
C THR A 70 16.11 18.46 -8.59
N LYS A 71 15.30 17.51 -8.12
CA LYS A 71 15.69 16.10 -7.98
C LYS A 71 15.89 15.43 -9.34
N PHE A 72 14.98 15.66 -10.30
CA PHE A 72 15.08 15.11 -11.64
C PHE A 72 16.34 15.62 -12.37
N GLU A 73 16.62 16.93 -12.31
CA GLU A 73 17.81 17.55 -12.91
C GLU A 73 19.14 17.02 -12.34
N ARG A 74 19.12 16.45 -11.13
CA ARG A 74 20.30 15.83 -10.49
C ARG A 74 20.50 14.37 -10.87
N LEU A 75 19.54 13.73 -11.55
CA LEU A 75 19.73 12.40 -12.11
C LEU A 75 20.84 12.42 -13.16
N ASP A 76 21.49 11.28 -13.36
CA ASP A 76 22.48 11.15 -14.43
C ASP A 76 21.83 11.41 -15.80
N SER A 77 22.57 12.04 -16.71
CA SER A 77 22.07 12.37 -18.04
C SER A 77 21.59 11.16 -18.85
N ALA A 78 22.20 9.98 -18.65
CA ALA A 78 21.76 8.75 -19.30
C ALA A 78 20.37 8.33 -18.79
N TRP A 79 20.14 8.41 -17.47
CA TRP A 79 18.84 8.12 -16.88
C TRP A 79 17.77 9.11 -17.33
N GLN A 80 18.10 10.41 -17.38
CA GLN A 80 17.15 11.41 -17.89
C GLN A 80 16.74 11.11 -19.33
N GLN A 81 17.71 10.78 -20.21
CA GLN A 81 17.44 10.47 -21.61
C GLN A 81 16.56 9.22 -21.74
N GLU A 82 16.87 8.16 -20.99
CA GLU A 82 16.08 6.93 -21.02
C GLU A 82 14.63 7.18 -20.56
N ILE A 83 14.43 7.97 -19.51
CA ILE A 83 13.11 8.39 -19.04
C ILE A 83 12.35 9.16 -20.14
N TYR A 84 13.00 10.10 -20.82
CA TYR A 84 12.39 10.82 -21.94
C TYR A 84 12.02 9.88 -23.10
N ASP A 85 12.88 8.90 -23.40
CA ASP A 85 12.68 7.93 -24.48
C ASP A 85 11.50 6.98 -24.17
N ILE A 86 11.38 6.49 -22.93
CA ILE A 86 10.28 5.60 -22.49
C ILE A 86 8.93 6.29 -22.64
N TYR A 87 8.83 7.52 -22.13
CA TYR A 87 7.57 8.22 -22.16
C TYR A 87 7.21 8.66 -23.58
N ASN A 88 8.20 8.76 -24.50
CA ASN A 88 8.06 9.21 -25.89
C ASN A 88 7.03 10.35 -26.02
N ASN A 89 7.03 11.23 -25.01
CA ASN A 89 5.99 12.19 -24.78
C ASN A 89 6.64 13.57 -24.74
N PRO A 90 6.45 14.40 -25.77
CA PRO A 90 6.99 15.76 -25.79
C PRO A 90 6.39 16.65 -24.67
N ASP A 91 5.30 16.23 -24.04
CA ASP A 91 4.69 16.89 -22.87
C ASP A 91 5.20 16.31 -21.52
N PHE A 92 6.09 15.32 -21.53
CA PHE A 92 6.74 14.86 -20.31
C PHE A 92 7.63 15.98 -19.76
N GLY A 93 7.38 16.34 -18.51
CA GLY A 93 8.09 17.39 -17.80
C GLY A 93 7.60 17.45 -16.37
N ILE A 94 8.39 18.02 -15.46
CA ILE A 94 7.99 18.13 -14.07
C ILE A 94 6.93 19.23 -13.94
N ASN A 95 5.69 18.79 -14.08
CA ASN A 95 4.52 19.64 -14.02
C ASN A 95 3.39 18.93 -13.27
N LYS A 96 2.36 19.71 -12.92
CA LYS A 96 1.26 19.26 -12.08
C LYS A 96 0.54 18.01 -12.58
N ARG A 97 0.52 17.72 -13.89
CA ARG A 97 -0.19 16.56 -14.47
C ARG A 97 0.26 15.21 -13.89
N TRP A 98 1.52 15.13 -13.48
CA TRP A 98 2.13 13.93 -12.90
C TRP A 98 1.99 13.85 -11.37
N LEU A 99 1.41 14.89 -10.75
CA LEU A 99 1.13 14.94 -9.34
C LEU A 99 -0.12 14.13 -9.00
N LYS A 100 0.00 13.29 -7.98
CA LYS A 100 -1.10 12.57 -7.34
C LYS A 100 -1.25 13.08 -5.91
N PHE A 101 -2.47 13.08 -5.40
CA PHE A 101 -2.74 13.38 -4.00
C PHE A 101 -3.47 12.20 -3.33
N LEU A 102 -2.91 11.73 -2.22
CA LEU A 102 -3.47 10.70 -1.36
C LEU A 102 -3.93 11.35 -0.04
N PRO A 103 -5.20 11.78 0.07
CA PRO A 103 -5.72 12.44 1.27
C PRO A 103 -5.60 11.58 2.52
N GLU A 104 -5.89 10.27 2.43
CA GLU A 104 -5.84 9.38 3.60
C GLU A 104 -4.44 9.20 4.19
N LEU A 105 -3.42 9.53 3.39
CA LEU A 105 -2.03 9.46 3.80
C LEU A 105 -1.42 10.84 4.00
N ASN A 106 -2.13 11.94 3.73
CA ASN A 106 -1.57 13.30 3.65
C ASN A 106 -0.32 13.37 2.75
N LEU A 107 -0.38 12.76 1.56
CA LEU A 107 0.76 12.67 0.64
C LEU A 107 0.48 13.32 -0.70
N TYR A 108 1.42 14.15 -1.16
CA TYR A 108 1.61 14.40 -2.58
C TYR A 108 2.62 13.41 -3.13
N GLY A 109 2.27 12.76 -4.24
CA GLY A 109 3.12 11.81 -4.93
C GLY A 109 3.45 12.29 -6.33
N PHE A 110 4.72 12.29 -6.68
CA PHE A 110 5.16 12.62 -8.03
C PHE A 110 5.69 11.34 -8.69
N ILE A 111 4.94 10.81 -9.66
CA ILE A 111 5.29 9.55 -10.33
C ILE A 111 6.44 9.84 -11.28
N ILE A 112 7.58 9.20 -11.04
CA ILE A 112 8.75 9.25 -11.91
C ILE A 112 9.25 7.82 -12.11
N PRO A 113 9.44 7.37 -13.35
CA PRO A 113 10.22 6.16 -13.60
C PRO A 113 11.62 6.36 -13.01
N GLU A 114 11.99 5.61 -11.97
CA GLU A 114 13.40 5.54 -11.55
C GLU A 114 14.19 4.57 -12.45
N SER A 115 13.47 3.75 -13.22
CA SER A 115 14.00 2.93 -14.32
C SER A 115 12.91 2.67 -15.38
N PRO A 116 13.25 2.14 -16.57
CA PRO A 116 12.28 1.70 -17.59
C PRO A 116 11.33 0.61 -17.13
N HIS A 117 11.69 -0.01 -16.03
CA HIS A 117 11.10 -1.22 -15.52
C HIS A 117 10.75 -1.04 -14.04
N ASP A 118 10.61 0.19 -13.54
CA ASP A 118 10.15 0.49 -12.18
C ASP A 118 9.52 1.89 -12.12
N ASP A 119 8.19 1.95 -12.02
CA ASP A 119 7.46 3.14 -11.60
C ASP A 119 7.69 3.37 -10.10
N ALA A 120 8.60 4.30 -9.82
CA ALA A 120 8.76 4.85 -8.49
C ALA A 120 7.85 6.07 -8.31
N ILE A 121 7.59 6.39 -7.05
CA ILE A 121 6.88 7.60 -6.68
C ILE A 121 7.66 8.32 -5.61
N TRP A 122 7.89 9.62 -5.83
CA TRP A 122 8.48 10.49 -4.81
C TRP A 122 7.36 11.03 -3.94
N TRP A 123 7.41 10.66 -2.67
CA TRP A 123 6.43 11.07 -1.68
C TRP A 123 6.85 12.35 -0.97
N PHE A 124 5.89 13.26 -0.83
CA PHE A 124 5.99 14.51 -0.14
C PHE A 124 4.84 14.65 0.85
N ASP A 125 5.12 15.25 1.99
CA ASP A 125 4.11 15.59 2.98
C ASP A 125 3.16 16.67 2.42
N SER A 126 1.85 16.43 2.42
CA SER A 126 0.88 17.38 1.85
C SER A 126 0.60 18.60 2.72
N GLU A 127 1.02 18.62 3.98
CA GLU A 127 0.83 19.74 4.90
C GLU A 127 1.99 20.73 4.84
N ASN A 128 3.19 20.28 4.49
CA ASN A 128 4.39 21.12 4.53
C ASN A 128 5.30 21.00 3.29
N GLY A 129 4.99 20.13 2.34
CA GLY A 129 5.71 19.98 1.07
C GLY A 129 7.08 19.32 1.17
N LYS A 130 7.48 18.84 2.36
CA LYS A 130 8.79 18.20 2.53
C LYS A 130 8.79 16.83 1.88
N TYR A 131 9.87 16.55 1.17
CA TYR A 131 10.17 15.20 0.68
C TYR A 131 10.28 14.21 1.84
N ILE A 132 9.66 13.05 1.68
CA ILE A 132 9.66 11.95 2.64
C ILE A 132 10.59 10.84 2.15
N CYS A 133 10.26 10.21 1.03
CA CYS A 133 11.02 9.10 0.47
C CYS A 133 10.64 8.85 -1.00
N SER A 134 11.42 7.99 -1.65
CA SER A 134 11.00 7.29 -2.86
C SER A 134 10.44 5.93 -2.45
N ALA A 135 9.39 5.46 -3.12
CA ALA A 135 8.78 4.16 -2.87
C ALA A 135 8.15 3.60 -4.15
N ALA A 136 7.66 2.35 -4.07
CA ALA A 136 6.89 1.75 -5.16
C ALA A 136 5.59 2.54 -5.42
N CYS A 137 5.26 2.75 -6.70
CA CYS A 137 4.02 3.42 -7.09
C CYS A 137 2.79 2.62 -6.61
N PRO A 138 1.78 3.26 -6.01
CA PRO A 138 0.62 2.56 -5.48
C PRO A 138 -0.28 2.05 -6.63
N THR A 139 -0.56 0.75 -6.62
CA THR A 139 -1.56 0.14 -7.49
C THR A 139 -2.98 0.37 -6.95
N ALA A 140 -3.17 0.24 -5.63
CA ALA A 140 -4.44 0.55 -4.96
C ALA A 140 -4.22 1.00 -3.50
N VAL A 141 -5.11 1.82 -2.97
CA VAL A 141 -5.04 2.47 -1.64
C VAL A 141 -6.43 2.39 -1.03
N ASN A 142 -6.53 2.01 0.24
CA ASN A 142 -7.79 1.99 0.97
C ASN A 142 -7.98 3.23 1.85
N THR A 143 -9.19 3.38 2.38
CA THR A 143 -9.59 4.45 3.29
C THR A 143 -8.89 4.40 4.66
N ASN A 144 -8.18 3.31 4.98
CA ASN A 144 -7.40 3.16 6.21
C ASN A 144 -5.92 3.54 6.02
N GLY A 145 -5.56 4.15 4.88
CA GLY A 145 -4.17 4.52 4.61
C GLY A 145 -3.24 3.33 4.37
N ILE A 146 -3.77 2.21 3.88
CA ILE A 146 -2.96 1.09 3.37
C ILE A 146 -2.91 1.24 1.86
N TYR A 147 -1.71 1.28 1.29
CA TYR A 147 -1.55 1.12 -0.15
C TYR A 147 -0.81 -0.17 -0.48
N VAL A 148 -1.17 -0.76 -1.60
CA VAL A 148 -0.54 -1.95 -2.18
C VAL A 148 0.11 -1.57 -3.50
N SER A 149 1.29 -2.12 -3.74
CA SER A 149 1.99 -2.04 -5.02
C SER A 149 2.23 -3.45 -5.54
N GLN A 150 1.85 -3.70 -6.79
CA GLN A 150 2.42 -4.78 -7.57
C GLN A 150 3.83 -4.35 -7.98
N VAL A 151 4.84 -5.15 -7.65
CA VAL A 151 6.26 -4.86 -7.93
C VAL A 151 6.81 -5.87 -8.92
N GLY A 152 7.66 -5.41 -9.84
CA GLY A 152 8.31 -6.25 -10.85
C GLY A 152 7.61 -6.18 -12.21
N TYR A 153 8.42 -6.09 -13.27
CA TYR A 153 8.00 -5.65 -14.60
C TYR A 153 8.50 -6.64 -15.66
N ASP A 154 7.60 -7.51 -16.13
CA ASP A 154 7.62 -8.15 -17.46
C ASP A 154 6.33 -8.99 -17.66
N CYS A 155 6.06 -9.39 -18.91
CA CYS A 155 4.85 -10.11 -19.35
C CYS A 155 4.61 -11.49 -18.71
N ASP A 156 5.61 -12.07 -18.04
CA ASP A 156 5.58 -13.45 -17.50
C ASP A 156 5.79 -13.52 -15.97
N TRP A 157 5.64 -12.42 -15.24
CA TRP A 157 6.10 -12.33 -13.85
C TRP A 157 5.07 -12.75 -12.79
N PRO A 158 5.56 -13.26 -11.65
CA PRO A 158 4.71 -13.61 -10.53
C PRO A 158 3.97 -12.40 -9.96
N LEU A 159 2.77 -12.65 -9.47
CA LEU A 159 2.06 -11.75 -8.57
C LEU A 159 2.94 -11.49 -7.35
N ASP A 160 3.32 -10.23 -7.11
CA ASP A 160 4.25 -9.79 -6.06
C ASP A 160 3.69 -8.48 -5.49
N LEU A 161 2.75 -8.64 -4.56
CA LEU A 161 2.04 -7.55 -3.91
C LEU A 161 2.77 -7.17 -2.63
N ARG A 162 3.07 -5.89 -2.49
CA ARG A 162 3.70 -5.33 -1.30
C ARG A 162 2.81 -4.28 -0.66
N PHE A 163 2.61 -4.38 0.65
CA PHE A 163 1.66 -3.56 1.39
C PHE A 163 2.40 -2.57 2.28
N PHE A 164 1.99 -1.30 2.20
CA PHE A 164 2.66 -0.18 2.82
C PHE A 164 1.72 0.62 3.72
N ARG A 165 2.32 1.25 4.74
CA ARG A 165 1.67 2.25 5.60
C ARG A 165 2.57 3.44 5.83
N ARG A 166 1.95 4.55 6.21
CA ARG A 166 2.63 5.73 6.74
C ARG A 166 2.53 5.79 8.26
N LYS A 167 3.65 6.07 8.94
CA LYS A 167 3.70 6.45 10.36
C LYS A 167 4.60 7.68 10.50
N GLY A 168 4.01 8.84 10.79
CA GLY A 168 4.74 10.10 10.80
C GLY A 168 5.37 10.40 9.43
N ASN A 169 6.69 10.59 9.39
CA ASN A 169 7.44 10.85 8.15
C ASN A 169 8.08 9.59 7.57
N PHE A 170 7.53 8.42 7.85
CA PHE A 170 8.05 7.15 7.35
C PHE A 170 6.95 6.39 6.62
N ILE A 171 7.29 5.92 5.43
CA ILE A 171 6.51 4.92 4.70
C ILE A 171 7.29 3.63 4.79
N TYR A 172 6.62 2.54 5.19
CA TYR A 172 7.27 1.24 5.37
C TYR A 172 6.38 0.12 4.84
N GLU A 173 7.03 -0.90 4.27
CA GLU A 173 6.42 -2.17 3.92
C GLU A 173 6.15 -2.96 5.21
N PHE A 174 4.93 -3.45 5.40
CA PHE A 174 4.56 -4.23 6.60
C PHE A 174 4.12 -5.66 6.29
N GLU A 175 3.80 -5.96 5.03
CA GLU A 175 3.38 -7.29 4.59
C GLU A 175 3.65 -7.45 3.08
N SER A 176 3.83 -8.69 2.62
CA SER A 176 3.93 -8.99 1.19
C SER A 176 3.33 -10.34 0.82
N TYR A 177 2.93 -10.48 -0.44
CA TYR A 177 2.42 -11.71 -1.00
C TYR A 177 2.98 -11.96 -2.39
N LYS A 178 3.74 -13.04 -2.50
CA LYS A 178 4.35 -13.48 -3.75
C LYS A 178 3.83 -14.85 -4.15
N SER A 179 3.43 -14.99 -5.42
CA SER A 179 2.99 -16.26 -5.98
C SER A 179 3.48 -16.44 -7.41
N LEU A 180 4.18 -17.54 -7.67
CA LEU A 180 4.58 -17.96 -9.02
C LEU A 180 3.41 -18.55 -9.84
N GLN A 181 2.27 -18.82 -9.21
CA GLN A 181 1.11 -19.37 -9.90
C GLN A 181 0.29 -18.30 -10.62
N TYR A 182 0.32 -17.06 -10.14
CA TYR A 182 -0.54 -15.99 -10.65
C TYR A 182 0.30 -14.91 -11.32
N SER A 183 -0.24 -14.30 -12.37
CA SER A 183 0.41 -13.21 -13.10
C SER A 183 0.36 -11.88 -12.34
N GLY A 184 1.44 -11.10 -12.40
CA GLY A 184 1.50 -9.72 -11.94
C GLY A 184 0.89 -8.70 -12.92
N GLU A 185 0.65 -9.08 -14.18
CA GLU A 185 0.23 -8.15 -15.26
C GLU A 185 -1.19 -7.61 -15.05
N GLY A 186 -2.14 -8.48 -14.70
CA GLY A 186 -3.55 -8.09 -14.52
C GLY A 186 -3.76 -6.94 -13.53
N PRO A 187 -3.24 -7.03 -12.28
CA PRO A 187 -3.33 -5.96 -11.29
C PRO A 187 -2.68 -4.64 -11.71
N TYR A 188 -1.69 -4.66 -12.62
CA TYR A 188 -1.08 -3.43 -13.13
C TYR A 188 -2.06 -2.63 -14.01
N CYS A 189 -2.82 -3.32 -14.86
CA CYS A 189 -3.87 -2.74 -15.69
C CYS A 189 -5.11 -2.45 -14.83
N GLN A 190 -5.14 -1.32 -14.11
CA GLN A 190 -6.15 -0.97 -13.09
C GLN A 190 -7.62 -1.14 -13.51
N VAL A 191 -7.92 -1.15 -14.82
CA VAL A 191 -9.24 -1.43 -15.40
C VAL A 191 -9.06 -2.34 -16.60
N ASP A 192 -9.88 -3.41 -16.70
CA ASP A 192 -9.88 -4.32 -17.85
C ASP A 192 -10.80 -3.85 -18.98
N GLU A 193 -10.80 -4.57 -20.11
CA GLU A 193 -11.63 -4.23 -21.29
C GLU A 193 -13.15 -4.19 -21.00
N SER A 194 -13.59 -4.85 -19.92
CA SER A 194 -15.00 -4.85 -19.50
C SER A 194 -15.37 -3.64 -18.63
N GLY A 195 -14.38 -2.79 -18.30
CA GLY A 195 -14.54 -1.66 -17.41
C GLY A 195 -14.47 -2.04 -15.92
N LEU A 196 -14.18 -3.30 -15.59
CA LEU A 196 -14.01 -3.75 -14.22
C LEU A 196 -12.61 -3.42 -13.74
N ARG A 197 -12.50 -2.97 -12.48
CA ARG A 197 -11.21 -2.80 -11.84
C ARG A 197 -10.51 -4.14 -11.74
N SER A 198 -9.22 -4.21 -12.07
CA SER A 198 -8.41 -5.43 -11.90
C SER A 198 -7.92 -5.61 -10.47
N ILE A 199 -7.90 -4.54 -9.68
CA ILE A 199 -7.52 -4.55 -8.28
C ILE A 199 -8.23 -3.40 -7.55
N PHE A 200 -8.82 -3.71 -6.40
CA PHE A 200 -9.50 -2.71 -5.58
C PHE A 200 -9.59 -3.15 -4.12
N TRP A 201 -9.70 -2.15 -3.25
CA TRP A 201 -9.99 -2.38 -1.85
C TRP A 201 -11.49 -2.34 -1.61
N HIS A 202 -11.96 -3.24 -0.76
CA HIS A 202 -13.26 -3.20 -0.13
C HIS A 202 -13.08 -2.88 1.36
N ASP A 203 -14.19 -2.65 2.06
CA ASP A 203 -14.23 -2.47 3.50
C ASP A 203 -13.52 -3.60 4.25
N ASN A 204 -13.09 -3.32 5.49
CA ASN A 204 -12.39 -4.25 6.39
C ASN A 204 -11.01 -4.74 5.90
N ASN A 205 -10.26 -3.90 5.17
CA ASN A 205 -8.93 -4.23 4.64
C ASN A 205 -8.92 -5.51 3.78
N MET A 206 -9.96 -5.66 2.96
CA MET A 206 -10.08 -6.75 2.01
C MET A 206 -9.66 -6.23 0.63
N LEU A 207 -8.60 -6.79 0.07
CA LEU A 207 -8.15 -6.50 -1.29
C LEU A 207 -8.71 -7.56 -2.24
N TYR A 208 -9.31 -7.12 -3.34
CA TYR A 208 -9.79 -7.98 -4.41
C TYR A 208 -8.90 -7.75 -5.63
N LEU A 209 -8.53 -8.83 -6.32
CA LEU A 209 -7.81 -8.73 -7.58
C LEU A 209 -8.21 -9.80 -8.60
N LYS A 210 -8.19 -9.42 -9.86
CA LYS A 210 -8.30 -10.29 -11.04
C LYS A 210 -6.90 -10.50 -11.62
N THR A 211 -6.54 -11.75 -11.86
CA THR A 211 -5.24 -12.14 -12.44
C THR A 211 -5.42 -13.40 -13.30
N ILE A 212 -4.33 -13.88 -13.92
CA ILE A 212 -4.28 -15.12 -14.71
C ILE A 212 -3.56 -16.18 -13.89
N ASP A 213 -4.12 -17.39 -13.82
CA ASP A 213 -3.43 -18.58 -13.30
C ASP A 213 -2.56 -19.18 -14.42
N HIS A 214 -1.23 -19.11 -14.28
CA HIS A 214 -0.30 -19.57 -15.30
C HIS A 214 -0.43 -21.06 -15.63
N ASN A 215 -0.87 -21.88 -14.67
CA ASN A 215 -1.02 -23.31 -14.89
C ASN A 215 -2.27 -23.64 -15.71
N ARG A 216 -3.33 -22.82 -15.55
CA ARG A 216 -4.61 -23.03 -16.21
C ARG A 216 -4.81 -22.17 -17.45
N GLN A 217 -4.03 -21.09 -17.58
CA GLN A 217 -4.18 -20.07 -18.62
C GLN A 217 -5.60 -19.46 -18.59
N GLU A 218 -6.13 -19.25 -17.39
CA GLU A 218 -7.49 -18.78 -17.14
C GLU A 218 -7.49 -17.59 -16.17
N SER A 219 -8.46 -16.70 -16.31
CA SER A 219 -8.71 -15.65 -15.32
C SER A 219 -9.13 -16.25 -13.99
N VAL A 220 -8.56 -15.75 -12.91
CA VAL A 220 -8.89 -16.09 -11.53
C VAL A 220 -9.08 -14.83 -10.70
N TYR A 221 -9.97 -14.93 -9.72
CA TYR A 221 -10.32 -13.84 -8.83
C TYR A 221 -9.83 -14.19 -7.43
N LEU A 222 -9.00 -13.34 -6.85
CA LEU A 222 -8.48 -13.52 -5.51
C LEU A 222 -9.07 -12.48 -4.56
N LYS A 223 -9.29 -12.93 -3.33
CA LYS A 223 -9.67 -12.12 -2.19
C LYS A 223 -8.60 -12.26 -1.13
N ILE A 224 -8.02 -11.15 -0.76
CA ILE A 224 -6.90 -11.06 0.17
C ILE A 224 -7.35 -10.29 1.40
N LYS A 225 -7.31 -10.93 2.56
CA LYS A 225 -7.55 -10.25 3.84
C LYS A 225 -6.22 -9.79 4.42
N VAL A 226 -6.10 -8.50 4.68
CA VAL A 226 -4.93 -7.90 5.34
C VAL A 226 -5.34 -7.43 6.73
N GLN A 227 -5.09 -8.26 7.75
CA GLN A 227 -5.39 -7.87 9.13
C GLN A 227 -4.33 -6.89 9.65
N GLN A 228 -4.76 -5.97 10.51
CA GLN A 228 -3.82 -5.22 11.34
C GLN A 228 -3.18 -6.21 12.32
N THR A 229 -1.85 -6.20 12.43
CA THR A 229 -1.19 -7.05 13.43
C THR A 229 -1.74 -6.72 14.81
N VAL A 230 -1.76 -7.71 15.72
CA VAL A 230 -2.13 -7.49 17.13
C VAL A 230 -1.29 -6.38 17.76
N ARG A 231 -0.05 -6.17 17.27
CA ARG A 231 0.83 -5.07 17.66
C ARG A 231 0.26 -3.69 17.31
N ASP A 232 -0.28 -3.51 16.11
CA ASP A 232 -0.92 -2.26 15.70
C ASP A 232 -2.21 -1.98 16.50
N MET A 233 -2.97 -3.04 16.82
CA MET A 233 -4.16 -2.92 17.67
C MET A 233 -3.76 -2.54 19.11
N LEU A 234 -2.72 -3.14 19.68
CA LEU A 234 -2.24 -2.84 21.03
C LEU A 234 -1.61 -1.46 21.15
N GLU A 235 -0.90 -0.98 20.12
CA GLU A 235 -0.35 0.39 20.08
C GLU A 235 -1.45 1.46 19.97
N ASN A 236 -2.55 1.17 19.26
CA ASN A 236 -3.70 2.09 19.13
C ASN A 236 -4.71 2.02 20.28
N VAL A 237 -4.74 0.92 21.06
CA VAL A 237 -5.59 0.73 22.25
C VAL A 237 -4.96 1.32 23.53
N MET A 238 -3.75 1.90 23.47
CA MET A 238 -3.22 2.73 24.56
C MET A 238 -3.33 4.24 24.27
N PRO A 239 -4.53 4.84 24.27
CA PRO A 239 -4.65 6.27 24.56
C PRO A 239 -4.54 6.46 26.08
N ASN A 240 -3.49 7.15 26.52
CA ASN A 240 -3.46 7.99 27.72
C ASN A 240 -4.40 7.63 28.90
N GLU A 241 -4.17 6.53 29.60
CA GLU A 241 -4.60 6.38 31.00
C GLU A 241 -3.47 5.80 31.85
N ALA A 242 -2.35 6.53 31.91
CA ALA A 242 -1.51 6.47 33.09
C ALA A 242 -2.25 7.14 34.25
N VAL A 243 -3.10 6.36 34.94
CA VAL A 243 -3.65 6.78 36.24
C VAL A 243 -2.46 6.98 37.18
N ARG A 244 -2.16 8.23 37.52
CA ARG A 244 -1.16 8.55 38.55
C ARG A 244 -1.56 7.84 39.85
N PRO A 245 -0.65 7.12 40.53
CA PRO A 245 -0.97 6.56 41.84
C PRO A 245 -1.32 7.70 42.80
N ALA A 246 -2.41 7.54 43.53
CA ALA A 246 -2.87 8.51 44.52
C ALA A 246 -1.79 8.73 45.59
N PRO A 247 -1.67 9.94 46.16
CA PRO A 247 -0.66 10.23 47.17
C PRO A 247 -0.90 9.37 48.41
N ILE A 248 0.16 8.72 48.88
CA ILE A 248 0.17 8.02 50.17
C ILE A 248 -0.01 9.09 51.25
N LYS A 249 -1.13 9.01 52.00
CA LYS A 249 -1.33 9.83 53.19
C LYS A 249 -0.36 9.34 54.27
N GLN A 250 0.45 10.26 54.79
CA GLN A 250 1.16 10.10 56.07
C GLN A 250 0.18 10.14 57.23
#